data_AF-A0A0D2C3K4-F1
#
_entry.id   AF-A0A0D2C3K4-F1
#
_cell.length_a   1.000
_cell.length_b   1.000
_cell.length_c   1.000
_cell.angle_alpha   90.00
_cell.angle_beta   90.00
_cell.angle_gamma   90.00
#
_symmetry.space_group_name_H-M   'P 1'
#
loop_
_entity.id
_entity.type
_entity.pdbx_description
1 polymer ?
#
loop_
_entity_poly.entity_id
_entity_poly.type
_entity_poly.pdbx_seq_one_letter_code
_entity_poly.pdbx_strand_id
1 'polypeptide(L)'
;MGSMVDPTDTAVPDLSDQQYAYFNSVPWCARLLSDKRYSTVPSRFGQPSPDTRGDFFTRTLATDNTIVACLYQERRVNGNDERLESGLESNGSTKPQQQDQRISNVEEIRAFLATASGVNGFPGVAHGGFVAAVIDETMGYLIKAHLRASVTEVAPPPGKAKVTMVPLTSSDTTAAVMTGELTIRYKRPVPTGEVLLVRTWVEKIEGRKTYAKAVVEDGEGTVLTEGTSVFIALKHGKTPQTRRVAKI
;
A
#
# COMPACT_ATOMS: atom_id res chain seq x y z
N MET A 1 44.64 -29.52 19.54
CA MET A 1 44.35 -29.33 18.11
C MET A 1 43.10 -28.46 18.03
N GLY A 2 43.24 -27.20 17.64
CA GLY A 2 42.16 -26.22 17.67
C GLY A 2 41.12 -26.49 16.60
N SER A 3 39.83 -26.37 16.97
CA SER A 3 38.76 -26.29 15.98
C SER A 3 38.81 -24.91 15.35
N MET A 4 39.07 -24.87 14.04
CA MET A 4 38.87 -23.70 13.19
C MET A 4 37.43 -23.23 13.35
N VAL A 5 37.25 -22.00 13.82
CA VAL A 5 36.00 -21.26 13.70
C VAL A 5 35.95 -20.76 12.27
N ASP A 6 34.93 -21.18 11.52
CA ASP A 6 34.68 -20.76 10.14
C ASP A 6 34.31 -19.26 10.11
N PRO A 7 35.10 -18.38 9.46
CA PRO A 7 34.89 -16.94 9.51
C PRO A 7 33.99 -16.46 8.36
N THR A 8 32.85 -17.10 8.10
CA THR A 8 31.83 -16.56 7.17
C THR A 8 30.43 -17.08 7.51
N ASP A 9 29.89 -16.68 8.64
CA ASP A 9 28.44 -16.77 8.88
C ASP A 9 27.89 -15.42 9.39
N THR A 10 28.18 -14.36 8.63
CA THR A 10 27.37 -13.15 8.70
C THR A 10 26.19 -13.35 7.75
N ALA A 11 25.09 -13.90 8.26
CA ALA A 11 23.84 -13.98 7.51
C ALA A 11 23.53 -12.60 6.91
N VAL A 12 23.44 -12.52 5.58
CA VAL A 12 23.01 -11.31 4.89
C VAL A 12 21.60 -10.99 5.39
N PRO A 13 21.34 -9.81 6.00
CA PRO A 13 20.03 -9.53 6.58
C PRO A 13 18.96 -9.55 5.50
N ASP A 14 17.76 -10.06 5.81
CA ASP A 14 16.61 -10.03 4.88
C ASP A 14 16.36 -8.59 4.41
N LEU A 15 15.94 -8.40 3.16
CA LEU A 15 15.70 -7.06 2.59
C LEU A 15 14.70 -6.27 3.46
N SER A 16 13.72 -6.97 4.03
CA SER A 16 12.75 -6.41 4.98
C SER A 16 13.42 -5.86 6.24
N ASP A 17 14.40 -6.59 6.80
CA ASP A 17 15.13 -6.19 8.00
C ASP A 17 16.04 -4.99 7.72
N GLN A 18 16.68 -4.95 6.55
CA GLN A 18 17.50 -3.80 6.12
C GLN A 18 16.65 -2.54 5.94
N GLN A 19 15.50 -2.66 5.28
CA GLN A 19 14.55 -1.54 5.12
C GLN A 19 14.02 -1.06 6.47
N TYR A 20 13.63 -1.98 7.35
CA TYR A 20 13.20 -1.63 8.71
C TYR A 20 14.31 -0.91 9.48
N ALA A 21 15.54 -1.44 9.48
CA ALA A 21 16.67 -0.83 10.16
C ALA A 21 16.99 0.58 9.60
N TYR A 22 16.93 0.75 8.28
CA TYR A 22 17.10 2.05 7.63
C TYR A 22 16.08 3.07 8.14
N PHE A 23 14.79 2.77 8.05
CA PHE A 23 13.76 3.73 8.51
C PHE A 23 13.77 3.91 10.02
N ASN A 24 14.07 2.87 10.81
CA ASN A 24 14.18 2.97 12.25
C ASN A 24 15.40 3.80 12.70
N SER A 25 16.39 4.02 11.84
CA SER A 25 17.51 4.94 12.10
C SER A 25 17.12 6.43 11.98
N VAL A 26 16.01 6.73 11.29
CA VAL A 26 15.48 8.09 11.15
C VAL A 26 14.54 8.39 12.31
N PRO A 27 14.81 9.40 13.18
CA PRO A 27 14.10 9.55 14.45
C PRO A 27 12.59 9.69 14.35
N TRP A 28 12.07 10.42 13.36
CA TRP A 28 10.64 10.60 13.19
C TRP A 28 9.96 9.34 12.62
N CYS A 29 10.64 8.62 11.73
CA CYS A 29 10.19 7.33 11.24
C CYS A 29 10.12 6.31 12.38
N ALA A 30 11.15 6.22 13.22
CA ALA A 30 11.21 5.32 14.38
C ALA A 30 10.01 5.53 15.32
N ARG A 31 9.62 6.79 15.58
CA ARG A 31 8.42 7.11 16.36
C ARG A 31 7.16 6.50 15.75
N LEU A 32 6.96 6.66 14.44
CA LEU A 32 5.80 6.08 13.74
C LEU A 32 5.88 4.55 13.65
N LEU A 33 7.06 3.99 13.44
CA LEU A 33 7.30 2.54 13.40
C LEU A 33 7.02 1.85 14.74
N SER A 34 7.13 2.58 15.85
CA SER A 34 6.83 2.07 17.19
C SER A 34 5.33 1.99 17.52
N ASP A 35 4.46 2.63 16.71
CA ASP A 35 3.01 2.68 16.94
C ASP A 35 2.36 1.29 16.81
N LYS A 36 1.95 0.72 17.95
CA LYS A 36 1.39 -0.64 18.04
C LYS A 36 0.05 -0.83 17.35
N ARG A 37 -0.61 0.26 16.94
CA ARG A 37 -1.82 0.19 16.10
C ARG A 37 -1.50 -0.24 14.67
N TYR A 38 -0.25 -0.10 14.25
CA TYR A 38 0.20 -0.44 12.91
C TYR A 38 1.03 -1.72 12.93
N SER A 39 0.83 -2.55 11.93
CA SER A 39 1.70 -3.68 11.61
C SER A 39 2.61 -3.30 10.46
N THR A 40 3.92 -3.48 10.62
CA THR A 40 4.89 -3.30 9.53
C THR A 40 4.73 -4.42 8.51
N VAL A 41 4.73 -4.07 7.22
CA VAL A 41 4.65 -5.01 6.11
C VAL A 41 5.81 -4.75 5.14
N PRO A 42 6.54 -5.80 4.71
CA PRO A 42 7.62 -5.65 3.77
C PRO A 42 7.10 -5.09 2.44
N SER A 43 7.94 -4.29 1.81
CA SER A 43 7.59 -3.72 0.52
C SER A 43 7.90 -4.67 -0.64
N ARG A 44 7.19 -4.46 -1.76
CA ARG A 44 7.47 -5.17 -3.03
C ARG A 44 8.54 -4.47 -3.88
N PHE A 45 9.03 -3.31 -3.46
CA PHE A 45 10.12 -2.61 -4.14
C PHE A 45 11.38 -3.49 -4.15
N GLY A 46 11.95 -3.70 -5.34
CA GLY A 46 13.07 -4.63 -5.54
C GLY A 46 12.67 -6.11 -5.65
N GLN A 47 11.38 -6.43 -5.61
CA GLN A 47 10.84 -7.80 -5.63
C GLN A 47 9.88 -7.97 -6.83
N PRO A 48 10.40 -8.05 -8.08
CA PRO A 48 9.57 -8.16 -9.27
C PRO A 48 8.84 -9.50 -9.38
N SER A 49 7.65 -9.50 -10.00
CA SER A 49 6.90 -10.72 -10.26
C SER A 49 7.29 -11.35 -11.61
N PRO A 50 7.15 -12.68 -11.78
CA PRO A 50 7.41 -13.34 -13.06
C PRO A 50 6.52 -12.87 -14.21
N ASP A 51 5.31 -12.41 -13.92
CA ASP A 51 4.34 -11.90 -14.90
C ASP A 51 4.49 -10.39 -15.18
N THR A 52 5.59 -9.77 -14.75
CA THR A 52 5.93 -8.33 -14.93
C THR A 52 4.98 -7.34 -14.26
N ARG A 53 4.07 -7.85 -13.41
CA ARG A 53 3.04 -7.03 -12.76
C ARG A 53 3.66 -5.99 -11.83
N GLY A 54 3.53 -4.75 -12.28
CA GLY A 54 3.99 -3.61 -11.51
C GLY A 54 5.52 -3.46 -11.50
N ASP A 55 6.19 -4.01 -12.52
CA ASP A 55 7.62 -3.82 -12.80
C ASP A 55 8.04 -2.35 -12.77
N PHE A 56 7.14 -1.44 -13.13
CA PHE A 56 7.38 -0.01 -13.03
C PHE A 56 7.89 0.40 -11.63
N PHE A 57 7.30 -0.13 -10.56
CA PHE A 57 7.75 0.11 -9.19
C PHE A 57 8.76 -0.91 -8.71
N THR A 58 8.57 -2.20 -9.00
CA THR A 58 9.39 -3.27 -8.42
C THR A 58 10.75 -3.46 -9.08
N ARG A 59 10.94 -2.90 -10.28
CA ARG A 59 12.18 -3.00 -11.05
C ARG A 59 12.64 -1.62 -11.56
N THR A 60 11.80 -0.91 -12.31
CA THR A 60 12.21 0.34 -12.99
C THR A 60 12.54 1.46 -12.01
N LEU A 61 11.71 1.66 -10.98
CA LEU A 61 11.91 2.68 -9.95
C LEU A 61 12.57 2.12 -8.68
N ALA A 62 12.93 0.85 -8.62
CA ALA A 62 13.61 0.25 -7.47
C ALA A 62 15.11 0.17 -7.73
N THR A 63 15.77 1.33 -7.71
CA THR A 63 17.21 1.45 -7.92
C THR A 63 17.88 2.27 -6.82
N ASP A 64 19.20 2.18 -6.72
CA ASP A 64 20.04 2.97 -5.83
C ASP A 64 20.00 4.49 -6.09
N ASN A 65 19.44 4.92 -7.22
CA ASN A 65 19.29 6.33 -7.58
C ASN A 65 17.82 6.76 -7.79
N THR A 66 16.83 5.90 -7.54
CA THR A 66 15.39 6.27 -7.65
C THR A 66 14.67 6.07 -6.32
N ILE A 67 13.93 4.98 -6.12
CA ILE A 67 13.42 4.59 -4.80
C ILE A 67 14.45 3.69 -4.15
N VAL A 68 15.16 4.24 -3.17
CA VAL A 68 16.27 3.55 -2.49
C VAL A 68 15.80 2.61 -1.39
N ALA A 69 14.68 2.94 -0.74
CA ALA A 69 14.05 2.08 0.25
C ALA A 69 12.56 2.41 0.34
N CYS A 70 11.76 1.40 0.68
CA CYS A 70 10.35 1.58 0.99
C CYS A 70 9.90 0.56 2.03
N LEU A 71 9.06 0.99 2.96
CA LEU A 71 8.46 0.14 3.99
C LEU A 71 7.00 0.53 4.17
N TYR A 72 6.12 -0.45 4.35
CA TYR A 72 4.71 -0.19 4.61
C TYR A 72 4.35 -0.44 6.07
N GLN A 73 3.34 0.27 6.54
CA GLN A 73 2.61 0.01 7.77
C GLN A 73 1.11 -0.04 7.45
N GLU A 74 0.41 -1.01 8.01
CA GLU A 74 -1.05 -1.14 7.90
C GLU A 74 -1.70 -0.97 9.26
N ARG A 75 -2.74 -0.14 9.34
CA ARG A 75 -3.67 -0.12 10.48
C ARG A 75 -4.96 -0.79 10.07
N ARG A 76 -5.40 -1.77 10.86
CA ARG A 76 -6.66 -2.49 10.66
C ARG A 76 -7.66 -2.13 11.74
N VAL A 77 -8.94 -2.21 11.40
CA VAL A 77 -10.02 -2.07 12.38
C VAL A 77 -9.94 -3.27 13.32
N ASN A 78 -9.79 -3.02 14.62
CA ASN A 78 -9.90 -4.07 15.62
C ASN A 78 -11.40 -4.38 15.78
N GLY A 79 -11.83 -5.63 15.57
CA GLY A 79 -13.23 -6.06 15.74
C GLY A 79 -13.82 -5.93 17.15
N ASN A 80 -13.14 -5.22 18.06
CA ASN A 80 -13.57 -4.97 19.44
C ASN A 80 -14.03 -3.51 19.68
N ASP A 81 -13.81 -2.57 18.75
CA ASP A 81 -14.15 -1.14 18.97
C ASP A 81 -15.64 -0.80 18.71
N GLU A 82 -16.40 -1.66 18.03
CA GLU A 82 -17.84 -1.39 17.75
C GLU A 82 -18.79 -1.63 18.94
N ARG A 83 -18.30 -2.04 20.12
CA ARG A 83 -19.18 -2.30 21.29
C ARG A 83 -19.44 -1.09 22.18
N LEU A 84 -18.88 0.07 21.87
CA LEU A 84 -19.00 1.24 22.73
C LEU A 84 -19.66 2.45 22.03
N GLU A 85 -20.81 2.25 21.37
CA GLU A 85 -21.77 3.34 21.08
C GLU A 85 -23.10 2.77 20.53
N SER A 86 -23.83 2.03 21.36
CA SER A 86 -25.27 1.80 21.15
C SER A 86 -25.99 1.69 22.48
N GLY A 87 -26.02 2.81 23.20
CA GLY A 87 -26.87 3.00 24.37
C GLY A 87 -27.65 4.29 24.24
N LEU A 88 -28.86 4.22 23.67
CA LEU A 88 -30.10 4.90 24.09
C LEU A 88 -31.18 4.75 23.00
N GLU A 89 -32.39 4.46 23.46
CA GLU A 89 -33.46 3.75 22.74
C GLU A 89 -34.41 4.63 21.89
N SER A 90 -34.82 4.04 20.77
CA SER A 90 -36.21 3.87 20.25
C SER A 90 -36.99 4.95 19.48
N ASN A 91 -37.74 4.39 18.52
CA ASN A 91 -38.97 4.82 17.82
C ASN A 91 -38.88 5.69 16.56
N GLY A 92 -39.13 5.05 15.42
CA GLY A 92 -39.48 5.70 14.16
C GLY A 92 -39.37 4.75 12.97
N SER A 93 -40.51 4.23 12.52
CA SER A 93 -40.64 3.32 11.38
C SER A 93 -40.31 4.00 10.05
N THR A 94 -39.10 3.77 9.57
CA THR A 94 -38.72 3.99 8.16
C THR A 94 -37.79 2.85 7.75
N LYS A 95 -38.18 2.09 6.72
CA LYS A 95 -37.36 1.00 6.17
C LYS A 95 -35.96 1.55 5.84
N PRO A 96 -34.87 1.03 6.42
CA PRO A 96 -33.54 1.47 6.03
C PRO A 96 -33.30 1.00 4.59
N GLN A 97 -33.07 1.93 3.67
CA GLN A 97 -32.32 1.61 2.46
C GLN A 97 -30.92 1.17 2.95
N GLN A 98 -30.72 -0.14 3.09
CA GLN A 98 -29.41 -0.72 3.37
C GLN A 98 -28.53 -0.48 2.15
N GLN A 99 -27.91 0.69 2.11
CA GLN A 99 -26.78 0.95 1.23
C GLN A 99 -25.63 0.14 1.82
N ASP A 100 -25.28 -0.95 1.14
CA ASP A 100 -24.18 -1.89 1.41
C ASP A 100 -22.84 -1.14 1.52
N GLN A 101 -22.63 -0.41 2.62
CA GLN A 101 -21.34 0.18 2.96
C GLN A 101 -20.49 -0.97 3.49
N ARG A 102 -19.79 -1.66 2.58
CA ARG A 102 -18.71 -2.56 2.98
C ARG A 102 -17.68 -1.75 3.74
N ILE A 103 -17.61 -1.94 5.05
CA ILE A 103 -16.64 -1.29 5.92
C ILE A 103 -15.26 -1.86 5.59
N SER A 104 -14.27 -0.99 5.45
CA SER A 104 -12.89 -1.40 5.22
C SER A 104 -12.22 -1.82 6.51
N ASN A 105 -11.81 -3.08 6.57
CA ASN A 105 -11.00 -3.59 7.69
C ASN A 105 -9.55 -3.06 7.68
N VAL A 106 -9.14 -2.31 6.65
CA VAL A 106 -7.89 -1.55 6.62
C VAL A 106 -8.24 -0.06 6.66
N GLU A 107 -7.85 0.61 7.74
CA GLU A 107 -8.14 2.02 7.96
C GLU A 107 -7.14 2.94 7.25
N GLU A 108 -5.85 2.62 7.38
CA GLU A 108 -4.77 3.46 6.86
C GLU A 108 -3.59 2.59 6.41
N ILE A 109 -3.02 2.94 5.26
CA ILE A 109 -1.67 2.52 4.86
C ILE A 109 -0.73 3.70 5.03
N ARG A 110 0.44 3.44 5.59
CA ARG A 110 1.59 4.34 5.57
C ARG A 110 2.69 3.72 4.72
N ALA A 111 3.23 4.47 3.77
CA ALA A 111 4.44 4.12 3.05
C ALA A 111 5.55 5.09 3.46
N PHE A 112 6.59 4.56 4.07
CA PHE A 112 7.85 5.27 4.24
C PHE A 112 8.63 5.11 2.94
N LEU A 113 9.03 6.22 2.33
CA LEU A 113 9.65 6.22 1.02
C LEU A 113 10.92 7.06 1.04
N ALA A 114 12.06 6.43 0.81
CA ALA A 114 13.31 7.13 0.60
C ALA A 114 13.57 7.24 -0.91
N THR A 115 13.85 8.45 -1.37
CA THR A 115 14.06 8.74 -2.80
C THR A 115 15.40 9.41 -3.05
N ALA A 116 15.96 9.23 -4.24
CA ALA A 116 17.22 9.82 -4.68
C ALA A 116 17.04 10.64 -5.97
N SER A 117 18.14 11.23 -6.46
CA SER A 117 18.11 12.26 -7.51
C SER A 117 17.56 11.81 -8.87
N GLY A 118 17.51 10.51 -9.14
CA GLY A 118 17.02 9.95 -10.40
C GLY A 118 15.53 10.13 -10.64
N VAL A 119 14.76 10.62 -9.64
CA VAL A 119 13.35 11.00 -9.82
C VAL A 119 13.14 12.50 -9.87
N ASN A 120 14.20 13.31 -9.96
CA ASN A 120 14.10 14.77 -9.99
C ASN A 120 13.38 15.29 -11.24
N GLY A 121 12.49 16.26 -11.04
CA GLY A 121 11.99 17.16 -12.10
C GLY A 121 12.71 18.51 -12.12
N PHE A 122 13.28 18.89 -10.97
CA PHE A 122 14.16 20.04 -10.76
C PHE A 122 15.23 19.62 -9.74
N PRO A 123 16.45 20.23 -9.71
CA PRO A 123 17.47 19.85 -8.73
C PRO A 123 16.95 19.81 -7.28
N GLY A 124 16.99 18.62 -6.68
CA GLY A 124 16.52 18.37 -5.31
C GLY A 124 15.00 18.23 -5.14
N VAL A 125 14.23 18.29 -6.23
CA VAL A 125 12.76 18.24 -6.21
C VAL A 125 12.27 17.11 -7.11
N ALA A 126 11.52 16.19 -6.53
CA ALA A 126 10.92 15.06 -7.22
C ALA A 126 9.96 15.53 -8.33
N HIS A 127 10.00 14.86 -9.48
CA HIS A 127 9.11 15.15 -10.59
C HIS A 127 7.66 14.89 -10.19
N GLY A 128 6.75 15.82 -10.49
CA GLY A 128 5.34 15.68 -10.10
C GLY A 128 4.69 14.37 -10.58
N GLY A 129 5.03 13.93 -11.81
CA GLY A 129 4.59 12.64 -12.34
C GLY A 129 5.07 11.42 -11.54
N PHE A 130 6.26 11.48 -10.93
CA PHE A 130 6.73 10.42 -10.03
C PHE A 130 5.91 10.41 -8.73
N VAL A 131 5.67 11.58 -8.14
CA VAL A 131 4.85 11.73 -6.93
C VAL A 131 3.43 11.22 -7.16
N ALA A 132 2.83 11.55 -8.30
CA ALA A 132 1.52 11.03 -8.70
C ALA A 132 1.51 9.50 -8.79
N ALA A 133 2.56 8.91 -9.36
CA ALA A 133 2.67 7.46 -9.48
C ALA A 133 2.83 6.79 -8.11
N VAL A 134 3.64 7.34 -7.21
CA VAL A 134 3.79 6.83 -5.82
C VAL A 134 2.45 6.83 -5.08
N ILE A 135 1.67 7.91 -5.24
CA ILE A 135 0.32 8.03 -4.67
C ILE A 135 -0.58 6.92 -5.24
N ASP A 136 -0.58 6.71 -6.55
CA ASP A 136 -1.35 5.66 -7.22
C ASP A 136 -0.99 4.25 -6.73
N GLU A 137 0.31 3.93 -6.66
CA GLU A 137 0.80 2.62 -6.15
C GLU A 137 0.38 2.38 -4.70
N THR A 138 0.49 3.40 -3.84
CA THR A 138 0.16 3.28 -2.42
C THR A 138 -1.34 3.10 -2.20
N MET A 139 -2.20 3.81 -2.96
CA MET A 139 -3.65 3.58 -2.91
C MET A 139 -4.02 2.23 -3.54
N GLY A 140 -3.34 1.80 -4.60
CA GLY A 140 -3.50 0.47 -5.18
C GLY A 140 -3.14 -0.64 -4.19
N TYR A 141 -2.12 -0.43 -3.35
CA TYR A 141 -1.77 -1.33 -2.25
C TYR A 141 -2.87 -1.38 -1.18
N LEU A 142 -3.35 -0.23 -0.71
CA LEU A 142 -4.46 -0.12 0.24
C LEU A 142 -5.68 -0.95 -0.20
N ILE A 143 -6.05 -0.88 -1.47
CA ILE A 143 -7.24 -1.58 -1.97
C ILE A 143 -7.01 -3.09 -2.03
N LYS A 144 -5.80 -3.54 -2.40
CA LYS A 144 -5.44 -4.97 -2.36
C LYS A 144 -5.44 -5.48 -0.91
N ALA A 145 -4.96 -4.68 0.04
CA ALA A 145 -4.98 -5.02 1.46
C ALA A 145 -6.44 -5.15 1.97
N HIS A 146 -7.31 -4.22 1.60
CA HIS A 146 -8.75 -4.29 1.89
C HIS A 146 -9.38 -5.57 1.33
N LEU A 147 -9.15 -5.89 0.05
CA LEU A 147 -9.71 -7.09 -0.57
C LEU A 147 -9.28 -8.37 0.13
N ARG A 148 -8.01 -8.47 0.56
CA ARG A 148 -7.52 -9.62 1.35
C ARG A 148 -8.26 -9.78 2.67
N ALA A 149 -8.44 -8.68 3.40
CA ALA A 149 -9.13 -8.70 4.67
C ALA A 149 -10.61 -9.12 4.51
N SER A 150 -11.26 -8.73 3.40
CA SER A 150 -12.65 -9.13 3.12
C SER A 150 -12.81 -10.61 2.75
N VAL A 151 -11.77 -11.26 2.21
CA VAL A 151 -11.79 -12.70 1.86
C VAL A 151 -11.61 -13.58 3.10
N THR A 152 -10.85 -13.14 4.09
CA THR A 152 -10.59 -13.92 5.31
C THR A 152 -11.80 -14.03 6.25
N GLU A 153 -12.81 -13.18 6.12
CA GLU A 153 -14.03 -13.22 6.95
C GLU A 153 -15.11 -14.17 6.41
N VAL A 154 -15.06 -14.51 5.12
CA VAL A 154 -15.91 -15.56 4.55
C VAL A 154 -15.19 -16.89 4.77
N ALA A 155 -15.43 -17.52 5.92
CA ALA A 155 -14.90 -18.85 6.20
C ALA A 155 -15.13 -19.78 4.98
N PRO A 156 -14.09 -20.47 4.47
CA PRO A 156 -14.29 -21.40 3.37
C PRO A 156 -15.27 -22.50 3.83
N PRO A 157 -16.16 -22.99 2.94
CA PRO A 157 -17.01 -24.13 3.27
C PRO A 157 -16.13 -25.29 3.77
N PRO A 158 -16.58 -26.04 4.79
CA PRO A 158 -15.75 -27.05 5.44
C PRO A 158 -15.26 -28.07 4.40
N GLY A 159 -13.94 -28.19 4.25
CA GLY A 159 -13.31 -29.26 3.49
C GLY A 159 -12.31 -28.89 2.40
N LYS A 160 -12.01 -27.60 2.13
CA LYS A 160 -10.94 -27.25 1.17
C LYS A 160 -10.06 -26.07 1.59
N ALA A 161 -8.78 -26.39 1.70
CA ALA A 161 -7.56 -25.56 1.71
C ALA A 161 -7.19 -24.78 2.99
N LYS A 162 -5.96 -25.03 3.43
CA LYS A 162 -5.19 -24.27 4.43
C LYS A 162 -5.20 -22.79 4.07
N VAL A 163 -5.43 -21.94 5.08
CA VAL A 163 -5.15 -20.49 5.01
C VAL A 163 -3.67 -20.34 4.64
N THR A 164 -3.41 -20.11 3.36
CA THR A 164 -2.07 -19.81 2.86
C THR A 164 -2.12 -18.33 2.52
N MET A 165 -1.34 -17.51 3.22
CA MET A 165 -1.18 -16.09 2.92
C MET A 165 -0.80 -15.95 1.44
N VAL A 166 -1.76 -15.54 0.60
CA VAL A 166 -1.55 -15.46 -0.84
C VAL A 166 -0.69 -14.21 -1.13
N PRO A 167 0.56 -14.36 -1.63
CA PRO A 167 1.46 -13.22 -1.87
C PRO A 167 0.88 -12.22 -2.89
N LEU A 168 1.31 -10.95 -2.86
CA LEU A 168 0.83 -9.91 -3.81
C LEU A 168 1.14 -10.29 -5.28
N THR A 169 2.01 -11.28 -5.45
CA THR A 169 2.55 -11.82 -6.69
C THR A 169 1.84 -13.07 -7.19
N SER A 170 0.85 -13.61 -6.46
CA SER A 170 0.16 -14.81 -6.94
C SER A 170 -0.77 -14.48 -8.11
N SER A 171 -0.82 -15.38 -9.08
CA SER A 171 -1.73 -15.33 -10.23
C SER A 171 -3.21 -15.49 -9.87
N ASP A 172 -3.54 -15.85 -8.63
CA ASP A 172 -4.86 -16.33 -8.22
C ASP A 172 -5.76 -15.33 -7.48
N THR A 173 -5.36 -14.05 -7.35
CA THR A 173 -6.28 -13.04 -6.80
C THR A 173 -7.33 -12.65 -7.85
N THR A 174 -8.52 -13.23 -7.72
CA THR A 174 -9.72 -13.12 -8.57
C THR A 174 -10.36 -11.72 -8.68
N ALA A 175 -9.78 -10.70 -8.04
CA ALA A 175 -10.23 -9.31 -8.16
C ALA A 175 -9.06 -8.42 -8.63
N ALA A 176 -8.88 -8.33 -9.95
CA ALA A 176 -8.06 -7.27 -10.53
C ALA A 176 -8.76 -5.92 -10.33
N VAL A 177 -8.03 -4.96 -9.77
CA VAL A 177 -8.52 -3.58 -9.58
C VAL A 177 -7.64 -2.65 -10.41
N MET A 178 -8.26 -1.69 -11.08
CA MET A 178 -7.57 -0.70 -11.91
C MET A 178 -7.92 0.72 -11.49
N THR A 179 -6.97 1.63 -11.62
CA THR A 179 -7.21 3.06 -11.44
C THR A 179 -8.15 3.55 -12.55
N GLY A 180 -9.30 4.10 -12.17
CA GLY A 180 -10.26 4.73 -13.08
C GLY A 180 -10.08 6.25 -13.15
N GLU A 181 -9.75 6.88 -12.02
CA GLU A 181 -9.46 8.31 -11.91
C GLU A 181 -8.36 8.54 -10.87
N LEU A 182 -7.49 9.50 -11.14
CA LEU A 182 -6.49 10.00 -10.20
C LEU A 182 -6.42 11.53 -10.32
N THR A 183 -6.66 12.23 -9.21
CA THR A 183 -6.57 13.69 -9.11
C THR A 183 -5.52 14.06 -8.08
N ILE A 184 -4.53 14.87 -8.47
CA ILE A 184 -3.41 15.28 -7.62
C ILE A 184 -3.40 16.79 -7.42
N ARG A 185 -3.17 17.23 -6.18
CA ARG A 185 -2.92 18.63 -5.81
C ARG A 185 -1.53 18.76 -5.20
N TYR A 186 -0.61 19.37 -5.93
CA TYR A 186 0.74 19.69 -5.44
C TYR A 186 0.69 20.99 -4.63
N LYS A 187 0.95 20.91 -3.33
CA LYS A 187 0.93 22.07 -2.43
C LYS A 187 2.31 22.70 -2.27
N ARG A 188 3.35 21.87 -2.22
CA ARG A 188 4.75 22.27 -2.03
C ARG A 188 5.68 21.36 -2.85
N PRO A 189 6.90 21.83 -3.19
CA PRO A 189 7.92 20.96 -3.76
C PRO A 189 8.17 19.74 -2.87
N VAL A 190 8.31 18.56 -3.50
CA VAL A 190 8.61 17.32 -2.79
C VAL A 190 10.13 17.09 -2.85
N PRO A 191 10.85 17.11 -1.71
CA PRO A 191 12.30 16.95 -1.72
C PRO A 191 12.70 15.52 -2.08
N THR A 192 13.84 15.37 -2.77
CA THR A 192 14.55 14.09 -2.91
C THR A 192 15.75 14.04 -1.98
N GLY A 193 16.19 12.85 -1.56
CA GLY A 193 17.28 12.67 -0.60
C GLY A 193 16.82 12.63 0.85
N GLU A 194 15.52 12.88 1.07
CA GLU A 194 14.86 12.77 2.37
C GLU A 194 13.82 11.64 2.35
N VAL A 195 13.41 11.20 3.53
CA VAL A 195 12.30 10.25 3.66
C VAL A 195 10.98 11.00 3.59
N LEU A 196 10.06 10.48 2.80
CA LEU A 196 8.68 10.93 2.68
C LEU A 196 7.74 9.92 3.35
N LEU A 197 6.64 10.42 3.90
CA LEU A 197 5.54 9.60 4.38
C LEU A 197 4.34 9.74 3.45
N VAL A 198 3.89 8.64 2.85
CA VAL A 198 2.64 8.59 2.09
C VAL A 198 1.58 7.92 2.93
N ARG A 199 0.50 8.63 3.28
CA ARG A 199 -0.63 8.05 4.00
C ARG A 199 -1.82 7.92 3.08
N THR A 200 -2.50 6.77 3.11
CA THR A 200 -3.69 6.54 2.29
C THR A 200 -4.80 5.86 3.09
N TRP A 201 -6.05 6.19 2.76
CA TRP A 201 -7.23 5.60 3.39
C TRP A 201 -8.40 5.54 2.39
N VAL A 202 -9.33 4.61 2.64
CA VAL A 202 -10.57 4.49 1.86
C VAL A 202 -11.55 5.52 2.39
N GLU A 203 -12.18 6.29 1.50
CA GLU A 203 -13.26 7.21 1.88
C GLU A 203 -14.62 6.52 1.81
N LYS A 204 -14.87 5.77 0.73
CA LYS A 204 -16.12 5.03 0.52
C LYS A 204 -15.97 3.97 -0.56
N ILE A 205 -16.86 2.99 -0.53
CA ILE A 205 -16.99 1.95 -1.54
C ILE A 205 -18.42 1.99 -2.09
N GLU A 206 -18.56 2.12 -3.41
CA GLU A 206 -19.86 2.14 -4.11
C GLU A 206 -19.86 1.10 -5.22
N GLY A 207 -20.44 -0.07 -4.94
CA GLY A 207 -20.51 -1.18 -5.87
C GLY A 207 -19.11 -1.68 -6.25
N ARG A 208 -18.65 -1.35 -7.47
CA ARG A 208 -17.32 -1.72 -7.99
C ARG A 208 -16.29 -0.59 -7.87
N LYS A 209 -16.68 0.57 -7.34
CA LYS A 209 -15.83 1.74 -7.20
C LYS A 209 -15.33 1.85 -5.77
N THR A 210 -14.02 1.97 -5.58
CA THR A 210 -13.42 2.33 -4.30
C THR A 210 -12.82 3.71 -4.42
N TYR A 211 -13.28 4.62 -3.57
CA TYR A 211 -12.80 5.99 -3.48
C TYR A 211 -11.74 6.06 -2.38
N ALA A 212 -10.56 6.56 -2.71
CA ALA A 212 -9.44 6.64 -1.76
C ALA A 212 -8.79 8.03 -1.76
N LYS A 213 -8.20 8.38 -0.63
CA LYS A 213 -7.42 9.59 -0.42
C LYS A 213 -5.97 9.25 -0.10
N ALA A 214 -5.10 10.19 -0.43
CA ALA A 214 -3.68 10.13 -0.12
C ALA A 214 -3.15 11.51 0.30
N VAL A 215 -2.15 11.51 1.18
CA VAL A 215 -1.28 12.65 1.43
C VAL A 215 0.19 12.22 1.38
N VAL A 216 1.05 13.10 0.89
CA VAL A 216 2.52 12.99 0.99
C VAL A 216 2.99 14.05 1.97
N GLU A 217 3.69 13.62 3.00
CA GLU A 217 4.17 14.43 4.12
C GLU A 217 5.71 14.36 4.21
N ASP A 218 6.33 15.43 4.67
CA ASP A 218 7.73 15.43 5.11
C ASP A 218 7.89 14.92 6.55
N GLY A 219 9.12 14.90 7.06
CA GLY A 219 9.43 14.45 8.42
C GLY A 219 8.84 15.31 9.55
N GLU A 220 8.37 16.52 9.24
CA GLU A 220 7.72 17.43 10.18
C GLU A 220 6.17 17.34 10.10
N GLY A 221 5.64 16.49 9.24
CA GLY A 221 4.20 16.32 9.03
C GLY A 221 3.57 17.38 8.12
N THR A 222 4.39 18.16 7.38
CA THR A 222 3.86 19.13 6.41
C THR A 222 3.33 18.40 5.19
N VAL A 223 2.05 18.60 4.86
CA VAL A 223 1.47 18.07 3.63
C VAL A 223 2.06 18.78 2.41
N LEU A 224 2.76 18.02 1.57
CA LEU A 224 3.39 18.47 0.33
C LEU A 224 2.49 18.23 -0.89
N THR A 225 1.78 17.11 -0.93
CA THR A 225 0.88 16.72 -2.02
C THR A 225 -0.34 15.98 -1.49
N GLU A 226 -1.50 16.23 -2.08
CA GLU A 226 -2.73 15.47 -1.83
C GLU A 226 -3.16 14.72 -3.08
N GLY A 227 -3.77 13.54 -2.90
CA GLY A 227 -4.35 12.74 -3.97
C GLY A 227 -5.75 12.25 -3.63
N THR A 228 -6.61 12.19 -4.63
CA THR A 228 -7.88 11.44 -4.57
C THR A 228 -7.94 10.50 -5.76
N SER A 229 -8.56 9.34 -5.59
CA SER A 229 -8.70 8.37 -6.68
C SER A 229 -10.03 7.64 -6.66
N VAL A 230 -10.36 7.07 -7.81
CA VAL A 230 -11.40 6.07 -7.98
C VAL A 230 -10.79 4.84 -8.60
N PHE A 231 -10.84 3.73 -7.87
CA PHE A 231 -10.41 2.43 -8.37
C PHE A 231 -11.61 1.56 -8.71
N ILE A 232 -11.49 0.78 -9.79
CA ILE A 232 -12.57 -0.03 -10.36
C ILE A 232 -12.21 -1.50 -10.27
N ALA A 233 -13.02 -2.28 -9.55
CA ALA A 233 -12.92 -3.73 -9.56
C ALA A 233 -13.38 -4.30 -10.94
N LEU A 234 -12.51 -5.11 -11.56
CA LEU A 234 -12.85 -5.85 -12.76
C LEU A 234 -13.83 -6.98 -12.41
N LYS A 235 -14.70 -7.31 -13.37
CA LYS A 235 -15.60 -8.46 -13.22
C LYS A 235 -14.78 -9.74 -13.26
N HIS A 236 -15.22 -10.78 -12.53
CA HIS A 236 -14.61 -12.10 -12.55
C HIS A 236 -14.34 -12.58 -13.99
N GLY A 237 -13.12 -13.10 -14.23
CA GLY A 237 -12.70 -13.61 -15.53
C GLY A 237 -12.39 -12.56 -16.60
N LYS A 238 -12.42 -11.25 -16.27
CA LYS A 238 -11.99 -10.19 -17.18
C LYS A 238 -10.56 -9.77 -16.88
N THR A 239 -9.70 -9.86 -17.89
CA THR A 239 -8.39 -9.22 -17.91
C THR A 239 -8.47 -7.87 -18.65
N PRO A 240 -7.58 -6.91 -18.34
CA PRO A 240 -7.43 -5.70 -19.13
C PRO A 240 -7.11 -6.08 -20.58
N GLN A 241 -7.89 -5.56 -21.53
CA GLN A 241 -7.60 -5.78 -22.95
C GLN A 241 -6.62 -4.71 -23.43
N THR A 242 -5.42 -5.14 -23.81
CA THR A 242 -4.55 -4.32 -24.67
C THR A 242 -4.95 -4.58 -26.12
N ARG A 243 -5.00 -3.54 -26.96
CA ARG A 243 -5.16 -3.75 -28.41
C ARG A 243 -3.99 -4.63 -28.86
N ARG A 244 -4.28 -5.74 -29.53
CA ARG A 244 -3.23 -6.53 -30.21
C ARG A 244 -2.55 -5.60 -31.20
N VAL A 245 -1.27 -5.31 -30.97
CA VAL A 245 -0.42 -4.67 -31.99
C VAL A 245 -0.43 -5.61 -33.18
N ALA A 246 -0.87 -5.13 -34.34
CA ALA A 246 -0.74 -5.89 -35.57
C ALA A 246 0.75 -6.20 -35.74
N LYS A 247 1.09 -7.48 -35.98
CA LYS A 247 2.45 -7.83 -36.38
C LYS A 247 2.76 -7.00 -37.63
N ILE A 248 3.71 -6.06 -37.51
CA ILE A 248 4.33 -5.39 -38.66
C ILE A 248 5.27 -6.41 -39.31
#